data_AF-A0A432HPV5-F1
#
_entry.id   AF-A0A432HPV5-F1
#
_cell.length_a   1.000
_cell.length_b   1.000
_cell.length_c   1.000
_cell.angle_alpha   90.00
_cell.angle_beta   90.00
_cell.angle_gamma   90.00
#
_symmetry.space_group_name_H-M   'P 1'
#
loop_
_entity.id
_entity.type
_entity.pdbx_description
1 polymer ?
#
loop_
_entity_poly.entity_id
_entity_poly.type
_entity_poly.pdbx_seq_one_letter_code
_entity_poly.pdbx_strand_id
1 'polypeptide(L)'
;MPDRVATEVTVSAESTAVDPARIKQMLNRHKAKIKISLRACVHCSLCAESCFLYTSHQQAPRYMPAYKFIHSTGLLYKKKGKVDRACLEKIRDIVWQDCVLCTRCYCVCGIDIPGLISLARGICRSQGVYPDFGVSGDG
;
A
#
# COMPACT_ATOMS: atom_id res chain seq x y z
N MET A 1 -27.94 18.91 -19.33
CA MET A 1 -27.87 19.88 -18.21
C MET A 1 -28.75 19.38 -17.07
N PRO A 2 -28.36 19.51 -15.78
CA PRO A 2 -27.39 20.48 -15.28
C PRO A 2 -26.15 19.88 -14.61
N ASP A 3 -25.20 20.79 -14.53
CA ASP A 3 -23.84 20.77 -14.04
C ASP A 3 -23.72 20.30 -12.58
N ARG A 4 -22.76 19.41 -12.31
CA ARG A 4 -22.25 19.18 -10.95
C ARG A 4 -20.90 19.86 -10.82
N VAL A 5 -21.00 21.13 -10.48
CA VAL A 5 -20.11 21.95 -9.64
C VAL A 5 -18.75 21.31 -9.34
N ALA A 6 -17.72 21.90 -9.94
CA ALA A 6 -16.33 21.75 -9.53
C ALA A 6 -16.20 22.25 -8.08
N THR A 7 -16.04 21.31 -7.15
CA THR A 7 -15.63 21.65 -5.79
C THR A 7 -14.11 21.79 -5.80
N GLU A 8 -13.64 23.03 -5.77
CA GLU A 8 -12.23 23.38 -5.53
C GLU A 8 -11.80 22.78 -4.19
N VAL A 9 -11.03 21.68 -4.25
CA VAL A 9 -10.32 21.16 -3.09
C VAL A 9 -9.07 22.00 -2.93
N THR A 10 -9.15 22.97 -2.02
CA THR A 10 -8.00 23.75 -1.56
C THR A 10 -7.02 22.79 -0.88
N VAL A 11 -5.92 22.48 -1.58
CA VAL A 11 -4.79 21.72 -1.04
C VAL A 11 -4.10 22.63 -0.01
N SER A 12 -4.62 22.61 1.22
CA SER A 12 -3.97 23.23 2.36
C SER A 12 -2.62 22.54 2.57
N ALA A 13 -1.57 23.34 2.70
CA ALA A 13 -0.21 22.91 2.94
C ALA A 13 -0.12 22.10 4.25
N GLU A 14 -0.38 20.80 4.17
CA GLU A 14 -0.17 19.87 5.27
C GLU A 14 1.33 19.71 5.52
N SER A 15 1.72 19.80 6.79
CA SER A 15 3.12 19.67 7.20
C SER A 15 3.74 18.42 6.58
N THR A 16 4.82 18.58 5.83
CA THR A 16 5.61 17.50 5.23
C THR A 16 6.29 16.59 6.26
N ALA A 17 6.19 16.92 7.55
CA ALA A 17 6.76 16.19 8.65
C ALA A 17 6.02 14.87 8.89
N VAL A 18 6.74 13.77 8.68
CA VAL A 18 6.30 12.42 9.06
C VAL A 18 6.38 12.27 10.58
N ASP A 19 5.40 11.61 11.19
CA ASP A 19 5.38 11.20 12.61
C ASP A 19 5.73 9.70 12.74
N PRO A 20 7.01 9.35 13.02
CA PRO A 20 7.43 7.97 13.15
C PRO A 20 6.83 7.26 14.37
N ALA A 21 6.48 8.02 15.42
CA ALA A 21 5.91 7.47 16.65
C ALA A 21 4.50 6.94 16.39
N ARG A 22 3.69 7.70 15.64
CA ARG A 22 2.36 7.26 15.21
C ARG A 22 2.42 6.04 14.30
N ILE A 23 3.32 6.02 13.31
CA ILE A 23 3.52 4.85 12.44
C ILE A 23 3.88 3.62 13.27
N LYS A 24 4.86 3.75 14.18
CA LYS A 24 5.29 2.67 15.06
C LYS A 24 4.15 2.17 15.96
N GLN A 25 3.30 3.06 16.48
CA GLN A 25 2.13 2.68 17.27
C GLN A 25 1.16 1.83 16.44
N MET A 26 0.85 2.23 15.21
CA MET A 26 -0.05 1.48 14.32
C MET A 26 0.52 0.10 13.94
N LEU A 27 1.81 0.04 13.62
CA LEU A 27 2.51 -1.23 13.35
C LEU A 27 2.49 -2.16 14.57
N ASN A 28 2.65 -1.61 15.78
CA ASN A 28 2.66 -2.39 17.01
C ASN A 28 1.31 -3.09 17.29
N ARG A 29 0.18 -2.46 16.94
CA ARG A 29 -1.16 -3.07 17.09
C ARG A 29 -1.32 -4.35 16.27
N HIS A 30 -0.59 -4.47 15.16
CA HIS A 30 -0.64 -5.63 14.26
C HIS A 30 0.68 -6.42 14.22
N LYS A 31 1.57 -6.22 15.20
CA LYS A 31 2.96 -6.73 15.18
C LYS A 31 3.05 -8.23 14.97
N ALA A 32 2.22 -9.01 15.66
CA ALA A 32 2.24 -10.47 15.58
C ALA A 32 1.88 -10.94 14.16
N LYS A 33 0.78 -10.40 13.60
CA LYS A 33 0.32 -10.69 12.24
C LYS A 33 1.39 -10.35 11.21
N ILE A 34 1.93 -9.12 11.23
CA ILE A 34 2.96 -8.69 10.28
C ILE A 34 4.20 -9.59 10.36
N LYS A 35 4.67 -9.90 11.57
CA LYS A 35 5.86 -10.73 11.78
C LYS A 35 5.66 -12.16 11.26
N ILE A 36 4.50 -12.76 11.52
CA ILE A 36 4.18 -14.10 11.03
C ILE A 36 4.08 -14.08 9.50
N SER A 37 3.37 -13.12 8.91
CA SER A 37 3.23 -12.99 7.46
C SER A 37 4.57 -12.83 6.74
N LEU A 38 5.48 -12.00 7.27
CA LEU A 38 6.81 -11.82 6.70
C LEU A 38 7.68 -13.07 6.80
N ARG A 39 7.50 -13.89 7.84
CA ARG A 39 8.21 -15.17 8.00
C ARG A 39 7.63 -16.29 7.15
N ALA A 40 6.31 -16.29 6.97
CA ALA A 40 5.60 -17.30 6.20
C ALA A 40 5.80 -17.15 4.69
N CYS A 41 6.13 -15.95 4.20
CA CYS A 41 6.34 -15.73 2.78
C CYS A 41 7.68 -16.33 2.33
N VAL A 42 7.62 -17.42 1.58
CA VAL A 42 8.79 -18.12 1.02
C VAL A 42 9.17 -17.65 -0.39
N HIS A 43 8.63 -16.52 -0.84
CA HIS A 43 8.89 -15.95 -2.17
C HIS A 43 8.58 -16.90 -3.36
N CYS A 44 7.64 -17.83 -3.18
CA CYS A 44 7.29 -18.86 -4.19
C CYS A 44 6.52 -18.36 -5.42
N SER A 45 6.26 -17.06 -5.54
CA SER A 45 5.46 -16.42 -6.60
C SER A 45 4.04 -16.95 -6.86
N LEU A 46 3.55 -17.97 -6.16
CA LEU A 46 2.22 -18.58 -6.38
C LEU A 46 1.02 -17.64 -6.19
N CYS A 47 1.19 -16.52 -5.48
CA CYS A 47 0.16 -15.49 -5.38
C CYS A 47 0.01 -14.62 -6.64
N ALA A 48 0.95 -14.66 -7.59
CA ALA A 48 1.03 -13.73 -8.72
C ALA A 48 -0.21 -13.81 -9.63
N GLU A 49 -0.54 -15.01 -10.10
CA GLU A 49 -1.67 -15.28 -11.01
C GLU A 49 -3.04 -14.95 -10.39
N SER A 50 -3.12 -14.84 -9.06
CA SER A 50 -4.36 -14.40 -8.39
C SER A 50 -4.66 -12.91 -8.54
N CYS A 51 -3.68 -12.11 -8.98
CA CYS A 51 -3.83 -10.67 -9.12
C CYS A 51 -4.08 -10.28 -10.58
N PHE A 52 -5.27 -9.71 -10.85
CA PHE A 52 -5.60 -9.28 -12.21
C PHE A 52 -4.66 -8.17 -12.73
N LEU A 53 -4.12 -7.32 -11.86
CA LEU A 53 -3.15 -6.29 -12.28
C LEU A 53 -1.83 -6.91 -12.72
N TYR A 54 -1.44 -8.06 -12.14
CA TYR A 54 -0.26 -8.78 -12.58
C TYR A 54 -0.49 -9.38 -13.98
N THR A 55 -1.63 -10.04 -14.18
CA THR A 55 -1.96 -10.65 -15.48
C THR A 55 -2.21 -9.61 -16.58
N SER A 56 -2.83 -8.46 -16.26
CA SER A 56 -3.11 -7.40 -17.24
C SER A 56 -1.91 -6.52 -17.59
N HIS A 57 -0.85 -6.52 -16.78
CA HIS A 57 0.35 -5.71 -17.01
C HIS A 57 1.57 -6.57 -17.32
N GLN A 58 1.41 -7.51 -18.25
CA GLN A 58 2.52 -8.33 -18.78
C GLN A 58 3.33 -9.04 -17.68
N GLN A 59 2.66 -9.47 -16.62
CA GLN A 59 3.29 -10.20 -15.52
C GLN A 59 4.45 -9.42 -14.86
N ALA A 60 4.38 -8.09 -14.86
CA ALA A 60 5.42 -7.28 -14.25
C ALA A 60 5.48 -7.51 -12.72
N PRO A 61 6.66 -7.83 -12.14
CA PRO A 61 6.79 -8.22 -10.73
C PRO A 61 6.23 -7.23 -9.71
N ARG A 62 6.20 -5.93 -10.04
CA ARG A 62 5.64 -4.87 -9.17
C ARG A 62 4.17 -5.13 -8.80
N TYR A 63 3.41 -5.80 -9.66
CA TYR A 63 2.01 -6.10 -9.43
C TYR A 63 1.79 -7.39 -8.61
N MET A 64 2.83 -8.17 -8.33
CA MET A 64 2.68 -9.39 -7.53
C MET A 64 2.18 -9.05 -6.12
N PRO A 65 1.17 -9.77 -5.58
CA PRO A 65 0.68 -9.53 -4.22
C PRO A 65 1.77 -9.62 -3.15
N ALA A 66 2.69 -10.58 -3.28
CA ALA A 66 3.83 -10.72 -2.37
C ALA A 66 4.73 -9.48 -2.40
N TYR A 67 5.08 -9.01 -3.60
CA TYR A 67 5.88 -7.80 -3.78
C TYR A 67 5.23 -6.61 -3.08
N LYS A 68 3.94 -6.39 -3.31
CA LYS A 68 3.19 -5.27 -2.72
C LYS A 68 3.27 -5.22 -1.21
N PHE A 69 2.97 -6.31 -0.51
CA PHE A 69 2.97 -6.27 0.97
C PHE A 69 4.38 -6.19 1.55
N ILE A 70 5.37 -6.82 0.91
CA ILE A 70 6.78 -6.77 1.34
C ILE A 70 7.32 -5.35 1.21
N HIS A 71 7.05 -4.68 0.08
CA HIS A 71 7.55 -3.33 -0.20
C HIS A 71 6.69 -2.19 0.38
N SER A 72 5.54 -2.50 0.99
CA SER A 72 4.72 -1.56 1.74
C SER A 72 4.79 -1.81 3.26
N THR A 73 3.88 -2.61 3.80
CA THR A 73 3.81 -2.93 5.24
C THR A 73 5.08 -3.61 5.75
N GLY A 74 5.70 -4.48 4.94
CA GLY A 74 6.96 -5.13 5.28
C GLY A 74 8.12 -4.13 5.43
N LEU A 75 8.23 -3.18 4.51
CA LEU A 75 9.22 -2.10 4.55
C LEU A 75 9.02 -1.20 5.77
N LEU A 76 7.77 -0.76 6.03
CA LEU A 76 7.41 0.03 7.20
C LEU A 76 7.78 -0.69 8.51
N TYR A 77 7.48 -1.98 8.58
CA TYR A 77 7.78 -2.82 9.73
C TYR A 77 9.28 -3.01 9.94
N LYS A 78 10.04 -3.32 8.87
CA LYS A 78 11.50 -3.50 8.93
C LYS A 78 12.20 -2.22 9.39
N LYS A 79 11.74 -1.05 8.93
CA LYS A 79 12.22 0.27 9.36
C LYS A 79 11.68 0.73 10.72
N LYS A 80 10.83 -0.07 11.39
CA LYS A 80 10.20 0.27 12.68
C LYS A 80 9.46 1.62 12.64
N GLY A 81 8.88 1.96 11.49
CA GLY A 81 8.21 3.25 11.25
C GLY A 81 9.15 4.45 11.03
N LYS A 82 10.47 4.27 11.06
CA LYS A 82 11.46 5.33 10.75
C LYS A 82 11.57 5.51 9.23
N VAL A 83 10.61 6.21 8.64
CA VAL A 83 10.53 6.49 7.20
C VAL A 83 10.40 8.00 6.96
N ASP A 84 10.92 8.44 5.83
CA ASP A 84 10.79 9.78 5.28
C ASP A 84 9.59 9.89 4.34
N ARG A 85 9.23 11.13 3.98
CA ARG A 85 8.09 11.42 3.10
C ARG A 85 8.21 10.72 1.74
N ALA A 86 9.38 10.77 1.13
CA ALA A 86 9.64 10.11 -0.15
C ALA A 86 9.45 8.58 -0.09
N CYS A 87 9.78 7.94 1.03
CA CYS A 87 9.49 6.52 1.22
C CYS A 87 7.98 6.25 1.32
N LEU A 88 7.21 7.13 1.98
CA LEU A 88 5.75 6.98 2.06
C LEU A 88 5.08 7.21 0.71
N GLU A 89 5.60 8.10 -0.13
CA GLU A 89 5.12 8.32 -1.50
C GLU A 89 5.38 7.11 -2.40
N LYS A 90 6.56 6.47 -2.29
CA LYS A 90 6.80 5.19 -2.97
C LYS A 90 5.83 4.09 -2.52
N ILE A 91 5.54 4.06 -1.22
CA ILE A 91 4.56 3.10 -0.68
C ILE A 91 3.16 3.44 -1.18
N ARG A 92 2.80 4.72 -1.29
CA ARG A 92 1.52 5.19 -1.84
C ARG A 92 1.30 4.60 -3.24
N ASP A 93 2.29 4.71 -4.11
CA ASP A 93 2.17 4.19 -5.48
C ASP A 93 1.91 2.67 -5.46
N ILE A 94 2.61 1.91 -4.62
CA ILE A 94 2.38 0.46 -4.47
C ILE A 94 0.96 0.14 -3.98
N VAL A 95 0.46 0.88 -2.98
CA VAL A 95 -0.80 0.53 -2.32
C VAL A 95 -2.03 1.13 -2.99
N TRP A 96 -1.90 2.10 -3.90
CA TRP A 96 -3.01 2.69 -4.65
C TRP A 96 -2.89 2.53 -6.17
N GLN A 97 -1.72 2.78 -6.76
CA GLN A 97 -1.52 2.62 -8.22
C GLN A 97 -1.36 1.15 -8.60
N ASP A 98 -0.46 0.43 -7.93
CA ASP A 98 -0.25 -0.99 -8.23
C ASP A 98 -1.34 -1.88 -7.63
N CYS A 99 -2.17 -1.38 -6.73
CA CYS A 99 -3.18 -2.18 -6.03
C CYS A 99 -4.48 -1.43 -5.85
N VAL A 100 -5.57 -1.94 -6.43
CA VAL A 100 -6.94 -1.43 -6.19
C VAL A 100 -7.60 -2.00 -4.92
N LEU A 101 -6.92 -2.90 -4.20
CA LEU A 101 -7.46 -3.61 -3.03
C LEU A 101 -8.77 -4.36 -3.32
N CYS A 102 -8.81 -5.12 -4.42
CA CYS A 102 -9.97 -5.96 -4.79
C CYS A 102 -10.15 -7.22 -3.91
N THR A 103 -9.26 -7.43 -2.93
CA THR A 103 -9.23 -8.57 -1.99
C THR A 103 -9.25 -9.96 -2.60
N ARG A 104 -9.05 -10.10 -3.92
CA ARG A 104 -9.08 -11.39 -4.65
C ARG A 104 -7.80 -12.20 -4.54
N CYS A 105 -6.68 -11.55 -4.24
CA CYS A 105 -5.41 -12.24 -4.15
C CYS A 105 -5.37 -13.19 -2.95
N TYR A 106 -4.83 -14.38 -3.17
CA TYR A 106 -4.67 -15.39 -2.13
C TYR A 106 -3.21 -15.86 -2.06
N CYS A 107 -2.80 -16.32 -0.89
CA CYS A 107 -1.48 -16.89 -0.66
C CYS A 107 -1.62 -18.29 -0.10
N VAL A 108 -0.95 -19.27 -0.71
CA VAL A 108 -0.96 -20.67 -0.26
C VAL A 108 -0.40 -20.84 1.16
N CYS A 109 0.41 -19.90 1.63
CA CYS A 109 0.93 -19.88 3.00
C CYS A 109 -0.04 -19.25 4.02
N GLY A 110 -1.28 -18.92 3.61
CA GLY A 110 -2.31 -18.34 4.49
C GLY A 110 -2.08 -16.86 4.84
N ILE A 111 -1.28 -16.14 4.07
CA ILE A 111 -1.00 -14.72 4.32
C ILE A 111 -2.19 -13.86 3.87
N ASP A 112 -2.76 -13.09 4.79
CA ASP A 112 -3.74 -12.04 4.48
C ASP A 112 -3.05 -10.80 3.89
N ILE A 113 -2.69 -10.91 2.61
CA ILE A 113 -2.06 -9.84 1.82
C ILE A 113 -2.97 -8.60 1.73
N PRO A 114 -4.29 -8.72 1.43
CA PRO A 114 -5.17 -7.55 1.38
C PRO A 114 -5.20 -6.78 2.71
N GLY A 115 -5.30 -7.48 3.84
CA GLY A 115 -5.27 -6.84 5.16
C GLY A 115 -3.95 -6.14 5.45
N LEU A 116 -2.81 -6.70 5.00
CA LEU A 116 -1.51 -6.04 5.13
C LEU A 116 -1.41 -4.79 4.25
N ILE A 117 -1.90 -4.82 3.01
CA ILE A 117 -1.92 -3.63 2.13
C ILE A 117 -2.86 -2.56 2.70
N SER A 118 -4.02 -2.96 3.23
CA SER A 118 -4.97 -2.06 3.89
C SER A 118 -4.34 -1.34 5.10
N LEU A 119 -3.53 -2.05 5.89
CA LEU A 119 -2.77 -1.44 6.98
C LEU A 119 -1.78 -0.38 6.47
N ALA A 120 -1.04 -0.65 5.39
CA ALA A 120 -0.15 0.36 4.79
C ALA A 120 -0.92 1.59 4.31
N ARG A 121 -2.08 1.42 3.65
CA ARG A 121 -2.96 2.56 3.29
C ARG A 121 -3.39 3.35 4.52
N GLY A 122 -3.75 2.68 5.61
CA GLY A 122 -4.08 3.32 6.88
C GLY A 122 -2.92 4.13 7.45
N ILE A 123 -1.70 3.59 7.38
CA ILE A 123 -0.47 4.29 7.79
C ILE A 123 -0.24 5.52 6.92
N CYS A 124 -0.26 5.40 5.59
CA CYS A 124 -0.09 6.54 4.68
C CYS A 124 -1.11 7.65 4.97
N ARG A 125 -2.41 7.31 5.12
CA ARG A 125 -3.44 8.29 5.48
C ARG A 125 -3.19 8.97 6.82
N SER A 126 -2.65 8.26 7.81
CA SER A 126 -2.31 8.86 9.11
C SER A 126 -1.17 9.89 9.03
N GLN A 127 -0.44 9.93 7.91
CA GLN A 127 0.68 10.81 7.65
C GLN A 127 0.35 11.86 6.56
N GLY A 128 -0.92 12.03 6.21
CA GLY A 128 -1.34 12.95 5.14
C GLY A 128 -0.84 12.52 3.76
N VAL A 129 -0.68 11.20 3.51
CA VAL A 129 -0.32 10.64 2.20
C VAL A 129 -1.55 9.95 1.63
N TYR A 130 -2.04 10.49 0.52
CA TYR A 130 -3.24 10.07 -0.18
C TYR A 130 -2.91 9.73 -1.64
N PRO A 131 -3.74 8.96 -2.34
CA PRO A 131 -3.60 8.81 -3.79
C PRO A 131 -3.78 10.18 -4.46
N ASP A 132 -2.90 10.50 -5.40
CA ASP A 132 -3.09 11.67 -6.25
C ASP A 132 -4.11 11.29 -7.31
N PHE A 133 -5.28 11.93 -7.29
CA PHE A 133 -6.28 11.81 -8.36
C PHE A 133 -6.00 12.78 -9.52
N GLY A 134 -4.78 13.32 -9.59
CA GLY A 134 -4.32 14.14 -10.70
C GLY A 134 -4.42 13.33 -11.98
N VAL A 135 -5.24 13.81 -12.91
CA VAL A 135 -5.56 13.21 -14.21
C VAL A 135 -4.30 12.63 -14.87
N SER A 136 -4.10 11.33 -14.65
CA SER A 136 -3.28 10.46 -15.49
C SER A 136 -4.35 9.57 -16.13
N GLY A 137 -4.79 9.82 -17.36
CA GLY A 137 -3.95 10.04 -18.52
C GLY A 137 -3.53 8.71 -19.16
N ASP A 138 -4.23 7.62 -18.86
CA ASP A 138 -3.98 6.29 -19.41
C ASP A 138 -5.34 5.66 -19.71
N GLY A 139 -5.69 5.72 -21.00
CA GLY A 139 -6.97 5.31 -21.59
C GLY A 139 -7.16 3.80 -21.73
#